data_AF-A0A2V5X9D2-F1
#
_entry.id   AF-A0A2V5X9D2-F1
#
_cell.length_a   1.000
_cell.length_b   1.000
_cell.length_c   1.000
_cell.angle_alpha   90.00
_cell.angle_beta   90.00
_cell.angle_gamma   90.00
#
_symmetry.space_group_name_H-M   'P 1'
#
loop_
_entity.id
_entity.type
_entity.pdbx_description
1 polymer ?
#
loop_
_entity_poly.entity_id
_entity_poly.type
_entity_poly.pdbx_seq_one_letter_code
_entity_poly.pdbx_strand_id
1 'polypeptide(L)'
;MVSRSHIQTRLGDHISHLVQCRRCPRMQSTPVSGGVVVSDVMLIGQAPGPREPVLQRPFAHTAGRTLFQWFEKFCGLSELIVRSTI
;
A
#
# COMPACT_ATOMS: atom_id res chain seq x y z
N MET A 1 3.36 4.35 -23.84
CA MET A 1 2.30 3.49 -23.24
C MET A 1 2.79 2.08 -22.90
N VAL A 2 3.52 1.37 -23.79
CA VAL A 2 4.06 0.01 -23.53
C VAL A 2 4.89 -0.10 -22.23
N SER A 3 5.73 0.90 -21.95
CA SER A 3 6.57 0.93 -20.74
C SER A 3 5.76 0.84 -19.42
N ARG A 4 4.64 1.58 -19.31
CA ARG A 4 3.82 1.59 -18.08
C ARG A 4 3.13 0.23 -17.87
N SER A 5 2.72 -0.44 -18.95
CA SER A 5 2.15 -1.79 -18.89
C SER A 5 3.18 -2.84 -18.45
N HIS A 6 4.42 -2.79 -18.96
CA HIS A 6 5.47 -3.70 -18.49
C HIS A 6 5.83 -3.48 -17.01
N ILE A 7 5.87 -2.23 -16.55
CA ILE A 7 6.10 -1.91 -15.13
C ILE A 7 4.95 -2.46 -14.28
N GLN A 8 3.71 -2.31 -14.75
CA GLN A 8 2.52 -2.83 -14.07
C GLN A 8 2.59 -4.35 -13.87
N THR A 9 2.98 -5.12 -14.89
CA THR A 9 3.17 -6.57 -14.78
C THR A 9 4.27 -6.92 -13.78
N ARG A 10 5.45 -6.29 -13.90
CA ARG A 10 6.58 -6.54 -13.00
C ARG A 10 6.27 -6.20 -11.54
N LEU A 11 5.49 -5.15 -11.31
CA LEU A 11 5.02 -4.79 -9.98
C LEU A 11 4.07 -5.86 -9.43
N GLY A 12 3.19 -6.42 -10.26
CA GLY A 12 2.30 -7.51 -9.90
C GLY A 12 3.07 -8.76 -9.46
N ASP A 13 4.05 -9.16 -10.26
CA ASP A 13 4.94 -10.30 -9.96
C ASP A 13 5.76 -10.05 -8.69
N HIS A 14 6.21 -8.81 -8.49
CA HIS A 14 6.94 -8.46 -7.27
C HIS A 14 6.05 -8.57 -6.03
N ILE A 15 4.83 -8.03 -6.08
CA ILE A 15 3.91 -8.05 -4.95
C ILE A 15 3.47 -9.49 -4.64
N SER A 16 3.23 -10.34 -5.65
CA SER A 16 2.85 -11.75 -5.45
C SER A 16 3.93 -12.54 -4.69
N HIS A 17 5.21 -12.30 -5.01
CA HIS A 17 6.33 -12.86 -4.25
C HIS A 17 6.50 -12.22 -2.86
N LEU A 18 6.28 -10.91 -2.75
CA LEU A 18 6.46 -10.18 -1.49
C LEU A 18 5.50 -10.66 -0.40
N VAL A 19 4.22 -10.86 -0.71
CA VAL A 19 3.21 -11.29 0.29
C VAL A 19 3.51 -12.69 0.86
N GLN A 20 4.27 -13.51 0.12
CA GLN A 20 4.70 -14.84 0.55
C GLN A 20 6.06 -14.84 1.26
N CYS A 21 6.75 -13.69 1.36
CA CYS A 21 8.10 -13.61 1.88
C CYS A 21 8.19 -14.03 3.37
N ARG A 22 9.18 -14.87 3.69
CA ARG A 22 9.52 -15.32 5.06
C ARG A 22 11.02 -15.26 5.38
N ARG A 23 11.76 -14.39 4.68
CA ARG A 23 13.23 -14.27 4.82
C ARG A 23 13.69 -13.88 6.23
N CYS A 24 12.85 -13.16 6.99
CA CYS A 24 13.18 -12.69 8.33
C CYS A 24 12.65 -13.66 9.40
N PRO A 25 13.51 -14.43 10.11
CA PRO A 25 13.06 -15.46 11.05
C PRO A 25 12.34 -14.90 12.30
N ARG A 26 12.55 -13.61 12.61
CA ARG A 26 11.87 -12.92 13.72
C ARG A 26 10.57 -12.23 13.33
N MET A 27 10.20 -12.23 12.04
CA MET A 27 8.99 -11.57 11.57
C MET A 27 7.78 -12.49 11.83
N GLN A 28 6.88 -12.07 12.71
CA GLN A 28 5.76 -12.89 13.15
C GLN A 28 4.51 -12.73 12.27
N SER A 29 4.29 -11.54 11.69
CA SER A 29 3.12 -11.26 10.87
C SER A 29 3.37 -11.50 9.37
N THR A 30 2.28 -11.67 8.62
CA THR A 30 2.31 -11.69 7.16
C THR A 30 2.72 -10.32 6.63
N PRO A 31 3.56 -10.24 5.58
CA PRO A 31 3.82 -9.00 4.87
C PRO A 31 2.51 -8.35 4.42
N VAL A 32 2.42 -7.03 4.56
CA VAL A 32 1.29 -6.23 4.08
C VAL A 32 1.79 -5.36 2.95
N SER A 33 1.18 -5.46 1.79
CA SER A 33 1.48 -4.66 0.60
C SER A 33 0.31 -3.75 0.25
N GLY A 34 0.58 -2.65 -0.45
CA GLY A 34 -0.45 -1.94 -1.20
C GLY A 34 -0.87 -2.72 -2.46
N GLY A 35 -1.85 -2.16 -3.18
CA GLY A 35 -2.26 -2.70 -4.48
C GLY A 35 -1.17 -2.55 -5.53
N VAL A 36 -1.36 -3.27 -6.64
CA VAL A 36 -0.46 -3.21 -7.79
C VAL A 36 -0.78 -1.94 -8.57
N VAL A 37 -0.32 -0.78 -8.09
CA VAL A 37 -0.62 0.52 -8.71
C VAL A 37 0.67 1.21 -9.12
N VAL A 38 0.83 1.44 -10.43
CA VAL A 38 1.92 2.29 -10.94
C VAL A 38 1.50 3.75 -10.79
N SER A 39 2.16 4.44 -9.87
CA SER A 39 1.92 5.84 -9.55
C SER A 39 3.22 6.64 -9.68
N ASP A 40 3.11 7.92 -10.04
CA ASP A 40 4.25 8.84 -10.09
C ASP A 40 4.70 9.25 -8.67
N VAL A 41 3.84 9.06 -7.66
CA VAL A 41 4.13 9.32 -6.24
C VAL A 41 3.86 8.06 -5.41
N MET A 42 4.81 7.68 -4.55
CA MET A 42 4.69 6.56 -3.61
C MET A 42 4.69 7.07 -2.17
N LEU A 43 3.73 6.59 -1.37
CA LEU A 43 3.64 6.87 0.06
C LEU A 43 4.26 5.71 0.84
N ILE A 44 5.25 6.00 1.67
CA ILE A 44 5.98 5.01 2.47
C ILE A 44 5.76 5.31 3.95
N GLY A 45 5.11 4.38 4.64
CA GLY A 45 4.96 4.40 6.10
C GLY A 45 6.13 3.71 6.80
N GLN A 46 6.12 3.70 8.14
CA GLN A 46 7.17 3.05 8.94
C GLN A 46 7.08 1.52 8.86
N ALA A 47 5.95 0.95 9.31
CA ALA A 47 5.71 -0.48 9.38
C ALA A 47 4.21 -0.76 9.60
N PRO A 48 3.74 -1.99 9.31
CA PRO A 48 2.36 -2.34 9.56
C PRO A 48 1.98 -2.27 11.05
N GLY A 49 0.89 -1.56 11.35
CA GLY A 49 0.32 -1.53 12.70
C GLY A 49 -0.38 -2.85 13.08
N PRO A 50 -0.71 -3.07 14.37
CA PRO A 50 -1.27 -4.36 14.83
C PRO A 50 -2.62 -4.73 14.18
N ARG A 51 -3.38 -3.75 13.68
CA ARG A 51 -4.66 -3.98 13.00
C ARG A 51 -4.53 -4.15 11.48
N GLU A 52 -3.40 -3.78 10.90
CA GLU A 52 -3.21 -3.83 9.44
C GLU A 52 -3.08 -5.26 8.88
N PRO A 53 -2.52 -6.25 9.59
CA PRO A 53 -2.61 -7.64 9.18
C PRO A 53 -4.05 -8.17 9.09
N VAL A 54 -4.98 -7.65 9.90
CA VAL A 54 -6.39 -8.06 9.82
C VAL A 54 -7.09 -7.37 8.66
N LEU A 55 -6.77 -6.10 8.44
CA LEU A 55 -7.39 -5.27 7.40
C LEU A 55 -6.74 -5.46 6.02
N GLN A 56 -5.60 -6.17 5.95
CA GLN A 56 -4.84 -6.53 4.74
C GLN A 56 -4.58 -5.35 3.79
N ARG A 57 -4.43 -4.14 4.35
CA ARG A 57 -4.12 -2.93 3.59
C ARG A 57 -3.30 -1.95 4.42
N PRO A 58 -2.40 -1.17 3.80
CA PRO A 58 -1.61 -0.17 4.49
C PRO A 58 -2.47 1.06 4.86
N PHE A 59 -2.07 1.75 5.92
CA PHE A 59 -2.74 2.95 6.44
C PHE A 59 -4.22 2.68 6.75
N ALA A 60 -4.52 1.52 7.34
CA ALA A 60 -5.91 1.07 7.54
C ALA A 60 -6.52 1.51 8.89
N HIS A 61 -5.77 2.26 9.69
CA HIS A 61 -6.17 2.60 11.04
C HIS A 61 -5.91 4.07 11.40
N THR A 62 -5.62 4.36 12.67
CA THR A 62 -5.53 5.72 13.22
C THR A 62 -4.62 6.63 12.41
N ALA A 63 -3.39 6.21 12.13
CA ALA A 63 -2.44 7.00 11.33
C ALA A 63 -2.94 7.24 9.89
N GLY A 64 -3.57 6.24 9.29
CA GLY A 64 -4.14 6.36 7.95
C GLY A 64 -5.30 7.36 7.88
N ARG A 65 -6.21 7.31 8.86
CA ARG A 65 -7.31 8.27 8.95
C ARG A 65 -6.81 9.71 9.05
N THR A 66 -5.79 9.97 9.87
CA THR A 66 -5.19 11.30 9.97
C THR A 66 -4.53 11.72 8.66
N LEU A 67 -3.80 10.81 8.00
CA LEU A 67 -3.20 11.07 6.69
C LEU A 67 -4.25 11.46 5.64
N PHE A 68 -5.34 10.69 5.51
CA PHE A 68 -6.39 10.97 4.54
C PHE A 68 -7.17 12.24 4.87
N GLN A 69 -7.33 12.60 6.15
CA GLN A 69 -7.88 13.89 6.54
C GLN A 69 -7.02 15.06 6.07
N TRP A 70 -5.69 14.94 6.12
CA TRP A 70 -4.80 15.97 5.58
C TRP A 70 -4.88 16.06 4.05
N PHE A 71 -4.91 14.93 3.36
CA PHE A 71 -5.07 14.90 1.90
C PHE A 71 -6.39 15.50 1.45
N GLU A 72 -7.48 15.20 2.15
CA GLU A 72 -8.78 15.79 1.86
C GLU A 72 -8.74 17.30 2.09
N LYS A 73 -8.21 17.74 3.24
CA LYS A 73 -8.17 19.15 3.63
C LYS A 73 -7.27 20.01 2.73
N PHE A 74 -6.10 19.51 2.35
CA PHE A 74 -5.08 20.31 1.66
C PHE A 74 -4.93 19.99 0.18
N CYS A 75 -5.36 18.81 -0.26
CA CYS A 75 -5.22 18.36 -1.65
C CYS A 75 -6.56 18.03 -2.33
N GLY A 76 -7.69 18.05 -1.60
CA GLY A 76 -8.99 17.66 -2.13
C GLY A 76 -9.10 16.15 -2.44
N LEU A 77 -8.20 15.34 -1.89
CA LEU A 77 -8.13 13.90 -2.14
C LEU A 77 -8.66 13.11 -0.94
N SER A 78 -9.91 12.65 -1.02
CA SER A 78 -10.49 11.78 0.01
C SER A 78 -9.89 10.37 -0.03
N GLU A 79 -10.02 9.62 1.07
CA GLU A 79 -9.57 8.21 1.13
C GLU A 79 -10.19 7.37 0.00
N LEU A 80 -11.48 7.59 -0.30
CA LEU A 80 -12.18 6.90 -1.38
C LEU A 80 -11.52 7.17 -2.74
N ILE A 81 -11.16 8.42 -3.02
CA ILE A 81 -10.52 8.81 -4.29
C ILE A 81 -9.14 8.17 -4.37
N VAL A 82 -8.33 8.28 -3.31
CA VAL A 82 -6.97 7.73 -3.29
C VAL A 82 -6.98 6.21 -3.47
N ARG A 83 -7.97 5.52 -2.89
CA ARG A 83 -8.08 4.06 -2.97
C ARG A 83 -8.81 3.54 -4.21
N SER A 84 -9.41 4.41 -5.03
CA SER A 84 -10.17 3.99 -6.23
C SER A 84 -9.34 3.23 -7.28
N THR A 85 -8.02 3.26 -7.16
CA THR A 85 -7.07 2.66 -8.10
C THR A 85 -6.44 1.36 -7.60
N ILE A 86 -6.74 0.95 -6.36
CA ILE A 86 -6.10 -0.17 -5.63
C ILE A 86 -6.87 -1.48 -5.85
#